data_AF-A0A4Y9IVW0-F1
#
_entry.id   AF-A0A4Y9IVW0-F1
#
_cell.length_a   1.000
_cell.length_b   1.000
_cell.length_c   1.000
_cell.angle_alpha   90.00
_cell.angle_beta   90.00
_cell.angle_gamma   90.00
#
_symmetry.space_group_name_H-M   'P 1'
#
loop_
_entity.id
_entity.type
_entity.pdbx_description
1 polymer ?
#
loop_
_entity_poly.entity_id
_entity_poly.type
_entity_poly.pdbx_seq_one_letter_code
_entity_poly.pdbx_strand_id
1 'polypeptide(L)'
;MLFGKDFTDYPRCKLRLARFKGTTKRDFIDNQQEEGNIFQLVDAAMSFFFKHLNLSGTTHNRLYREDELEIPYDALRESIVNAYCHMNWGYEVATVGLAIYDDRIEIENAGRFPARISPDAMMRNEEIEMENP
;
A
#
# COMPACT_ATOMS: atom_id res chain seq x y z
N MET A 1 14.13 8.00 9.14
CA MET A 1 13.00 7.62 8.26
C MET A 1 13.47 7.41 6.82
N LEU A 2 13.83 8.45 6.06
CA LEU A 2 14.14 8.31 4.62
C LEU A 2 15.48 7.61 4.30
N PHE A 3 16.54 7.89 5.07
CA PHE A 3 17.90 7.36 4.79
C PHE A 3 18.55 6.63 5.98
N GLY A 4 17.74 6.25 6.97
CA GLY A 4 18.24 5.48 8.12
C GLY A 4 18.70 4.08 7.72
N LYS A 5 19.54 3.47 8.54
CA LYS A 5 20.06 2.10 8.34
C LYS A 5 19.61 1.10 9.41
N ASP A 6 19.17 1.60 10.57
CA ASP A 6 18.62 0.80 11.66
C ASP A 6 17.27 1.40 12.07
N PHE A 7 16.26 0.55 12.15
CA PHE A 7 14.88 0.91 12.38
C PHE A 7 14.22 0.12 13.51
N THR A 8 15.02 -0.67 14.25
CA THR A 8 14.54 -1.61 15.27
C THR A 8 13.67 -0.91 16.34
N ASP A 9 14.05 0.32 16.70
CA ASP A 9 13.35 1.18 17.67
C ASP A 9 12.28 2.11 17.05
N TYR A 10 12.03 1.98 15.74
CA TYR A 10 11.06 2.79 14.99
C TYR A 10 9.91 1.91 14.53
N PRO A 11 8.93 1.61 15.41
CA PRO A 11 7.75 0.82 15.03
C PRO A 11 7.00 1.41 13.82
N ARG A 12 7.15 2.71 13.57
CA ARG A 12 6.60 3.44 12.41
C ARG A 12 7.25 3.09 11.05
N CYS A 13 8.40 2.44 11.07
CA CYS A 13 9.12 1.94 9.89
C CYS A 13 8.75 0.49 9.56
N LYS A 14 7.51 0.08 9.85
CA LYS A 14 7.02 -1.27 9.61
C LYS A 14 5.88 -1.27 8.60
N LEU A 15 5.93 -2.25 7.71
CA LEU A 15 4.88 -2.54 6.73
C LEU A 15 4.31 -3.92 7.03
N ARG A 16 3.00 -4.01 7.22
CA ARG A 16 2.28 -5.29 7.32
C ARG A 16 1.71 -5.64 5.96
N LEU A 17 1.97 -6.84 5.49
CA LEU A 17 1.58 -7.34 4.18
C LEU A 17 0.75 -8.61 4.36
N ALA A 18 -0.46 -8.65 3.81
CA ALA A 18 -1.31 -9.84 3.88
C ALA A 18 -2.04 -10.12 2.57
N ARG A 19 -2.10 -11.39 2.18
CA ARG A 19 -2.95 -11.90 1.10
C ARG A 19 -3.98 -12.84 1.70
N PHE A 20 -5.25 -12.55 1.49
CA PHE A 20 -6.37 -13.33 2.00
C PHE A 20 -7.13 -14.02 0.90
N LYS A 21 -7.44 -15.31 1.02
CA LYS A 21 -8.30 -16.02 0.07
C LYS A 21 -9.74 -15.53 0.22
N GLY A 22 -10.38 -15.20 -0.90
CA GLY A 22 -11.72 -14.63 -0.92
C GLY A 22 -11.75 -13.17 -0.46
N THR A 23 -12.87 -12.77 0.12
CA THR A 23 -13.17 -11.37 0.49
C THR A 23 -13.06 -11.10 1.99
N THR A 24 -12.71 -12.11 2.80
CA THR A 24 -12.70 -12.05 4.27
C THR A 24 -11.32 -12.32 4.86
N LYS A 25 -11.03 -11.75 6.03
CA LYS A 25 -9.75 -11.90 6.76
C LYS A 25 -9.54 -13.28 7.41
N ARG A 26 -10.25 -14.33 6.95
CA ARG A 26 -10.25 -15.66 7.61
C ARG A 26 -9.15 -16.57 7.10
N ASP A 27 -8.95 -16.60 5.79
CA ASP A 27 -8.04 -17.53 5.13
C ASP A 27 -6.79 -16.78 4.64
N PHE A 28 -5.66 -16.96 5.31
CA PHE A 28 -4.40 -16.32 4.94
C PHE A 28 -3.65 -17.18 3.91
N ILE A 29 -3.30 -16.58 2.78
CA ILE A 29 -2.41 -17.18 1.77
C ILE A 29 -0.96 -16.78 2.05
N ASP A 30 -0.74 -15.52 2.41
CA ASP A 30 0.58 -14.97 2.70
C ASP A 30 0.44 -13.88 3.76
N ASN A 31 1.40 -13.81 4.67
CA ASN A 31 1.45 -12.82 5.73
C ASN A 31 2.92 -12.52 6.05
N GLN A 32 3.33 -11.28 5.82
CA GLN A 32 4.70 -10.81 5.97
C GLN A 32 4.71 -9.48 6.73
N GLN A 33 5.82 -9.22 7.40
CA GLN A 33 6.08 -7.93 8.01
C GLN A 33 7.49 -7.50 7.65
N GLU A 34 7.59 -6.34 7.02
CA GLU A 34 8.85 -5.76 6.57
C GLU A 34 9.19 -4.55 7.40
N GLU A 35 10.49 -4.31 7.59
CA GLU A 35 11.00 -3.17 8.35
C GLU A 35 12.16 -2.53 7.59
N GLY A 36 12.17 -1.20 7.54
CA GLY A 36 13.21 -0.49 6.80
C GLY A 36 12.92 0.99 6.60
N ASN A 37 13.74 1.63 5.76
CA ASN A 37 13.45 2.98 5.32
C ASN A 37 12.25 2.99 4.36
N ILE A 38 11.65 4.16 4.15
CA ILE A 38 10.43 4.28 3.33
C ILE A 38 10.64 3.74 1.90
N PHE A 39 11.82 3.91 1.31
CA PHE A 39 12.10 3.36 -0.03
C PHE A 39 12.07 1.83 -0.03
N GLN A 40 12.70 1.20 0.96
CA GLN A 40 12.69 -0.25 1.12
C GLN A 40 11.27 -0.78 1.36
N LEU A 41 10.46 -0.05 2.15
CA LEU A 41 9.07 -0.44 2.41
C LEU A 41 8.19 -0.28 1.18
N VAL A 42 8.40 0.76 0.37
CA VAL A 42 7.73 0.94 -0.93
C VAL A 42 8.13 -0.19 -1.87
N ASP A 43 9.42 -0.51 -2.00
CA ASP A 43 9.91 -1.60 -2.85
C ASP A 43 9.37 -2.96 -2.42
N ALA A 44 9.27 -3.20 -1.11
CA ALA A 44 8.65 -4.40 -0.54
C ALA A 44 7.16 -4.49 -0.86
N ALA A 45 6.41 -3.39 -0.73
CA ALA A 45 5.00 -3.33 -1.12
C ALA A 45 4.81 -3.63 -2.61
N MET A 46 5.63 -3.03 -3.47
CA MET A 46 5.59 -3.28 -4.92
C MET A 46 5.91 -4.74 -5.25
N SER A 47 6.93 -5.31 -4.63
CA SER A 47 7.26 -6.73 -4.78
C SER A 47 6.10 -7.64 -4.34
N PHE A 48 5.40 -7.27 -3.26
CA PHE A 48 4.24 -8.00 -2.78
C PHE A 48 3.06 -7.90 -3.75
N PHE A 49 2.82 -6.72 -4.35
CA PHE A 49 1.85 -6.56 -5.42
C PHE A 49 2.16 -7.46 -6.62
N PHE A 50 3.39 -7.43 -7.14
CA PHE A 50 3.76 -8.30 -8.27
C PHE A 50 3.63 -9.79 -7.95
N LYS A 51 3.86 -10.19 -6.70
CA LYS A 51 3.73 -11.58 -6.27
C LYS A 51 2.27 -12.06 -6.22
N HIS A 52 1.33 -11.19 -5.86
CA HIS A 52 -0.04 -11.58 -5.51
C HIS A 52 -1.13 -11.03 -6.41
N LEU A 53 -0.88 -9.89 -7.08
CA LEU A 53 -1.64 -9.42 -8.23
C LEU A 53 -1.09 -10.14 -9.45
N ASN A 54 -1.34 -11.45 -9.51
CA ASN A 54 -1.20 -12.17 -10.77
C ASN A 54 -2.18 -11.53 -11.75
N LEU A 55 -1.64 -10.68 -12.63
CA LEU A 55 -1.88 -10.71 -14.07
C LEU A 55 -3.09 -11.55 -14.42
N SER A 56 -4.29 -11.03 -14.21
CA SER A 56 -5.52 -11.73 -14.52
C SER A 56 -5.72 -11.70 -16.03
N GLY A 57 -4.76 -12.24 -16.77
CA GLY A 57 -4.96 -12.67 -18.13
C GLY A 57 -5.96 -13.80 -18.10
N THR A 58 -7.25 -13.44 -18.12
CA THR A 58 -8.32 -14.35 -18.50
C THR A 58 -7.81 -15.05 -19.75
N THR A 59 -7.60 -16.36 -19.68
CA THR A 59 -7.24 -17.17 -20.84
C THR A 59 -8.50 -17.28 -21.70
N HIS A 60 -8.83 -16.20 -22.41
CA HIS A 60 -9.70 -16.23 -23.57
C HIS A 60 -8.81 -16.10 -24.81
N ASN A 61 -8.37 -17.25 -25.30
CA ASN A 61 -8.15 -17.47 -26.72
C ASN A 61 -6.96 -16.75 -27.43
N ARG A 62 -5.82 -16.51 -26.75
CA ARG A 62 -4.58 -16.04 -27.42
C ARG A 62 -3.34 -16.77 -26.92
N LEU A 63 -2.46 -17.13 -27.87
CA LEU A 63 -1.18 -17.83 -27.68
C LEU A 63 -0.10 -16.95 -27.03
N TYR A 64 -0.33 -15.63 -26.94
CA TYR A 64 0.54 -14.66 -26.29
C TYR A 64 -0.16 -14.13 -25.04
N ARG A 65 0.43 -14.37 -23.87
CA ARG A 65 0.05 -13.71 -22.63
C ARG A 65 0.66 -12.32 -22.63
N GLU A 66 -0.18 -11.30 -22.72
CA GLU A 66 0.20 -9.96 -22.26
C GLU A 66 -0.03 -9.98 -20.75
N ASP A 67 1.08 -9.99 -20.02
CA ASP A 67 1.11 -9.84 -18.59
C ASP A 67 0.74 -8.38 -18.26
N GLU A 68 -0.55 -8.05 -18.32
CA GLU A 68 -1.12 -6.78 -17.89
C GLU A 68 -1.59 -6.87 -16.42
N LEU A 69 -1.05 -6.02 -15.55
CA LEU A 69 -1.50 -5.91 -14.16
C LEU A 69 -2.94 -5.36 -14.15
N GLU A 70 -3.79 -5.92 -13.29
CA GLU A 70 -5.17 -5.41 -13.10
C GLU A 70 -5.20 -3.93 -12.73
N ILE A 71 -4.16 -3.47 -12.02
CA ILE A 71 -4.01 -2.09 -11.56
C ILE A 71 -2.69 -1.54 -12.12
N PRO A 72 -2.70 -0.33 -12.71
CA PRO A 72 -1.47 0.29 -13.22
C PRO A 72 -0.39 0.38 -12.15
N TYR A 73 0.84 0.09 -12.55
CA TYR A 73 2.02 0.15 -11.68
C TYR A 73 2.14 1.49 -10.95
N ASP A 74 1.96 2.60 -11.66
CA ASP A 74 2.07 3.95 -11.09
C ASP A 74 1.01 4.20 -10.03
N ALA A 75 -0.21 3.69 -10.21
CA ALA A 75 -1.29 3.85 -9.24
C ALA A 75 -1.01 3.07 -7.95
N LEU A 76 -0.47 1.85 -8.05
CA LEU A 76 -0.06 1.06 -6.88
C LEU A 76 1.07 1.75 -6.10
N ARG A 77 2.08 2.22 -6.83
CA ARG A 77 3.22 2.93 -6.25
C ARG A 77 2.76 4.20 -5.53
N GLU A 78 1.96 5.02 -6.19
CA GLU A 78 1.46 6.27 -5.65
C GLU A 78 0.56 6.04 -4.43
N SER A 79 -0.26 4.99 -4.43
CA SER A 79 -1.12 4.65 -3.30
C SER A 79 -0.31 4.33 -2.03
N ILE A 80 0.79 3.59 -2.17
CA ILE A 80 1.68 3.28 -1.03
C ILE A 80 2.46 4.51 -0.58
N VAL A 81 2.99 5.28 -1.53
CA VAL A 81 3.69 6.54 -1.22
C VAL A 81 2.77 7.48 -0.45
N ASN A 82 1.53 7.66 -0.91
CA ASN A 82 0.52 8.48 -0.24
C ASN A 82 0.19 7.97 1.16
N ALA A 83 0.13 6.65 1.37
CA ALA A 83 -0.07 6.08 2.70
C ALA A 83 1.07 6.43 3.69
N TYR A 84 2.32 6.46 3.21
CA TYR A 84 3.47 6.88 4.04
C TYR A 84 3.57 8.40 4.21
N CYS A 85 3.28 9.18 3.17
CA CYS A 85 3.34 10.64 3.20
C CYS A 85 2.27 11.24 4.14
N HIS A 86 1.05 10.72 4.09
CA HIS A 86 -0.06 11.21 4.91
C HIS A 86 -0.19 10.51 6.27
N MET A 87 0.78 9.66 6.63
CA MET A 87 0.78 9.02 7.93
C MET A 87 0.99 10.05 9.03
N ASN A 88 0.23 9.96 10.12
CA ASN A 88 0.48 10.82 11.27
C ASN A 88 1.66 10.25 12.08
N TRP A 89 2.84 10.79 11.81
CA TRP A 89 4.09 10.40 12.46
C TRP A 89 4.14 10.69 13.97
N GLY A 90 3.19 11.45 14.52
CA GLY A 90 3.09 11.75 15.95
C GLY A 90 2.51 10.61 16.80
N TYR A 91 1.94 9.56 16.19
CA TYR A 91 1.45 8.38 16.91
C TYR A 91 2.54 7.32 17.03
N GLU A 92 2.85 6.90 18.26
CA GLU A 92 3.96 5.96 18.55
C GLU A 92 3.79 4.56 17.94
N VAL A 93 2.56 4.14 17.61
CA VAL A 93 2.25 2.77 17.10
C VAL A 93 1.69 2.78 15.67
N ALA A 94 1.84 3.89 14.95
CA ALA A 94 1.36 4.02 13.58
C ALA A 94 2.13 3.10 12.62
N THR A 95 1.44 2.25 11.85
CA THR A 95 2.05 1.43 10.78
C THR A 95 1.19 1.44 9.54
N VAL A 96 1.79 1.18 8.37
CA VAL A 96 1.05 0.92 7.13
C VAL A 96 0.72 -0.56 7.05
N GLY A 97 -0.52 -0.88 6.67
CA GLY A 97 -0.98 -2.21 6.32
C GLY A 97 -1.39 -2.26 4.86
N LEU A 98 -0.97 -3.30 4.15
CA LEU A 98 -1.43 -3.64 2.82
C LEU A 98 -2.09 -5.02 2.87
N ALA A 99 -3.35 -5.09 2.47
CA ALA A 99 -4.13 -6.32 2.39
C ALA A 99 -4.68 -6.51 0.97
N ILE A 100 -4.38 -7.67 0.38
CA ILE A 100 -4.89 -8.06 -0.94
C ILE A 100 -5.95 -9.15 -0.75
N TYR A 101 -7.11 -8.95 -1.36
CA TYR A 101 -8.22 -9.88 -1.42
C TYR A 101 -8.44 -10.31 -2.87
N ASP A 102 -9.36 -11.24 -3.09
CA ASP A 102 -9.72 -11.65 -4.45
C ASP A 102 -10.49 -10.56 -5.23
N ASP A 103 -11.09 -9.60 -4.54
CA ASP A 103 -11.97 -8.56 -5.13
C ASP A 103 -11.46 -7.13 -4.97
N ARG A 104 -10.45 -6.89 -4.11
CA ARG A 104 -9.96 -5.55 -3.79
C ARG A 104 -8.58 -5.56 -3.14
N ILE A 105 -8.00 -4.37 -3.07
CA ILE A 105 -6.80 -4.06 -2.29
C ILE A 105 -7.18 -3.03 -1.24
N GLU A 106 -6.74 -3.25 0.00
CA GLU A 106 -6.87 -2.31 1.11
C GLU A 106 -5.48 -1.83 1.53
N ILE A 107 -5.28 -0.52 1.55
CA ILE A 107 -4.10 0.12 2.12
C ILE A 107 -4.58 0.95 3.32
N GLU A 108 -4.14 0.55 4.51
CA GLU A 108 -4.49 1.18 5.77
C GLU A 108 -3.26 1.90 6.33
N ASN A 109 -3.38 3.14 6.77
CA ASN A 109 -2.36 3.82 7.55
C ASN A 109 -2.99 4.43 8.81
N ALA A 110 -2.18 4.59 9.86
CA ALA A 110 -2.59 5.34 11.05
C ALA A 110 -2.52 6.85 10.76
N GLY A 111 -3.47 7.33 9.97
CA GLY A 111 -3.76 8.73 9.73
C GLY A 111 -5.22 9.03 10.06
N ARG A 112 -5.52 10.29 10.41
CA ARG A 112 -6.89 10.80 10.37
C ARG A 112 -7.00 11.68 9.13
N PHE A 113 -8.13 11.62 8.45
CA PHE A 113 -8.44 12.65 7.45
C PHE A 113 -8.29 14.03 8.10
N PRO A 114 -7.65 14.99 7.42
CA PRO A 114 -7.67 16.37 7.89
C PRO A 114 -9.13 16.78 8.10
N ALA A 115 -9.45 17.43 9.22
CA ALA A 115 -10.83 17.71 9.66
C ALA A 115 -11.69 18.53 8.65
N ARG A 116 -11.12 18.93 7.51
CA ARG A 116 -11.76 19.70 6.44
C ARG A 116 -11.96 18.95 5.12
N ILE A 117 -11.56 17.68 5.00
CA ILE A 117 -11.64 16.94 3.72
C ILE A 117 -12.63 15.77 3.86
N SER A 118 -13.80 15.88 3.23
CA SER A 118 -14.70 14.73 3.03
C SER A 118 -14.15 13.82 1.94
N PRO A 119 -14.45 12.50 1.94
CA PRO A 119 -14.04 11.57 0.87
C PRO A 119 -14.36 12.08 -0.54
N ASP A 120 -15.48 12.79 -0.70
CA ASP A 120 -15.91 13.41 -1.97
C ASP A 120 -14.99 14.54 -2.50
N ALA A 121 -14.14 15.12 -1.65
CA ALA A 121 -13.24 16.18 -2.07
C ALA A 121 -11.99 15.64 -2.78
N MET A 122 -11.60 14.37 -2.54
CA MET A 122 -10.40 13.76 -3.12
C MET A 122 -10.53 13.39 -4.60
N MET A 123 -11.74 13.27 -5.14
CA MET A 123 -11.95 13.04 -6.58
C MET A 123 -11.76 14.31 -7.42
N ARG A 124 -11.60 15.48 -6.80
CA ARG A 124 -11.34 16.74 -7.49
C ARG A 124 -9.83 17.01 -7.52
N ASN A 125 -9.29 17.17 -8.73
CA ASN A 125 -7.93 17.63 -9.02
C ASN A 125 -7.69 19.05 -8.47
N GLU A 126 -7.55 19.19 -7.16
CA GLU A 126 -7.01 20.39 -6.55
C GLU A 126 -5.78 19.98 -5.77
N GLU A 127 -4.60 20.36 -6.29
CA GLU A 127 -3.31 20.21 -5.62
C GLU A 127 -3.41 20.86 -4.24
N ILE A 128 -3.40 20.04 -3.19
CA ILE A 128 -3.40 20.52 -1.82
C ILE A 128 -1.93 20.70 -1.41
N GLU A 129 -1.52 21.95 -1.24
CA GLU A 129 -0.23 22.33 -0.67
C GLU A 129 0.02 21.55 0.64
N MET A 130 1.07 20.73 0.63
CA MET A 130 1.53 20.01 1.80
C MET A 130 2.10 20.99 2.84
N GLU A 131 1.30 21.33 3.86
CA GLU A 131 1.83 21.94 5.09
C GLU A 131 2.66 20.91 5.85
N ASN A 132 3.99 21.06 5.84
CA ASN A 132 4.89 20.34 6.72
C ASN A 132 5.52 21.34 7.71
N PRO A 133 5.33 21.19 9.04
CA PRO A 133 6.05 21.98 10.04
C PRO A 133 7.51 21.56 10.20
#